data_AF-A0A811AQ82-F1
#
_entry.id   AF-A0A811AQ82-F1
#
_cell.length_a   1.000
_cell.length_b   1.000
_cell.length_c   1.000
_cell.angle_alpha   90.00
_cell.angle_beta   90.00
_cell.angle_gamma   90.00
#
_symmetry.space_group_name_H-M   'P 1'
#
loop_
_entity.id
_entity.type
_entity.pdbx_description
1 polymer ?
#
loop_
_entity_poly.entity_id
_entity_poly.type
_entity_poly.pdbx_seq_one_letter_code
_entity_poly.pdbx_strand_id
1 'polypeptide(L)'
;MYHGQLNGYMDVHVPSLSGSNILALDGSVDISGDFEKETGTLIFQGHPVLHAGKRPSPSQNDWEVRQFNLNVLKLDGAEFHLSRNSTMKGDIHANNSVVILGSNKVYTDNNDGTGNTIESVAGESTPDNDKDISTLSGYIYSDNSVITVNNKFNGGIFADNKSIINVHGKNSIINAGSEISKDSKLSLQNGSKLTTEVNFINLGILEIGENATLNLQGYKVWGLHSVYP
;
A
#
# COMPACT_ATOMS: atom_id res chain seq x y z
N MET A 1 18.01 -5.24 1.67
CA MET A 1 17.37 -3.95 1.35
C MET A 1 17.90 -3.44 0.02
N TYR A 2 17.23 -2.47 -0.60
CA TYR A 2 17.72 -1.75 -1.78
C TYR A 2 17.41 -0.26 -1.66
N HIS A 3 18.46 0.55 -1.52
CA HIS A 3 18.39 2.02 -1.37
C HIS A 3 18.30 2.78 -2.70
N GLY A 4 18.52 2.09 -3.82
CA GLY A 4 18.62 2.72 -5.14
C GLY A 4 17.26 3.03 -5.77
N GLN A 5 17.29 3.30 -7.07
CA GLN A 5 16.08 3.61 -7.84
C GLN A 5 15.91 2.63 -9.00
N LEU A 6 14.68 2.17 -9.21
CA LEU A 6 14.29 1.38 -10.39
C LEU A 6 13.47 2.29 -11.30
N ASN A 7 14.02 2.73 -12.44
CA ASN A 7 13.40 3.74 -13.29
C ASN A 7 13.37 3.32 -14.76
N GLY A 8 12.31 3.69 -15.48
CA GLY A 8 12.23 3.59 -16.94
C GLY A 8 11.40 2.41 -17.45
N TYR A 9 11.71 1.96 -18.67
CA TYR A 9 10.95 0.93 -19.38
C TYR A 9 11.45 -0.46 -18.99
N MET A 10 11.03 -0.94 -17.83
CA MET A 10 11.41 -2.26 -17.33
C MET A 10 10.30 -2.93 -16.55
N ASP A 11 10.35 -4.26 -16.56
CA ASP A 11 9.67 -5.12 -15.60
C ASP A 11 10.67 -5.61 -14.57
N VAL A 12 10.21 -5.82 -13.33
CA VAL A 12 11.02 -6.30 -12.22
C VAL A 12 10.42 -7.60 -11.70
N HIS A 13 11.18 -8.68 -11.74
CA HIS A 13 10.76 -9.97 -11.18
C HIS A 13 11.63 -10.32 -9.96
N VAL A 14 10.98 -10.53 -8.83
CA VAL A 14 11.63 -10.93 -7.57
C VAL A 14 11.13 -12.32 -7.19
N PRO A 15 11.89 -13.39 -7.51
CA PRO A 15 11.51 -14.74 -7.13
C PRO A 15 11.61 -14.94 -5.60
N SER A 16 11.40 -16.17 -5.17
CA SER A 16 11.75 -16.57 -3.80
C SER A 16 13.24 -16.34 -3.54
N LEU A 17 13.57 -15.54 -2.53
CA LEU A 17 14.97 -15.27 -2.16
C LEU A 17 15.46 -16.29 -1.13
N SER A 18 16.74 -16.64 -1.20
CA SER A 18 17.38 -17.47 -0.18
C SER A 18 17.41 -16.78 1.19
N GLY A 19 17.41 -17.56 2.27
CA GLY A 19 17.44 -17.03 3.64
C GLY A 19 16.06 -16.55 4.06
N SER A 20 15.96 -15.33 4.60
CA SER A 20 14.70 -14.83 5.17
C SER A 20 13.59 -14.54 4.15
N ASN A 21 13.88 -14.52 2.84
CA ASN A 21 12.94 -14.19 1.76
C ASN A 21 12.23 -12.83 1.96
N ILE A 22 13.00 -11.78 2.27
CA ILE A 22 12.49 -10.42 2.49
C ILE A 22 13.24 -9.45 1.60
N LEU A 23 12.50 -8.60 0.90
CA LEU A 23 13.02 -7.46 0.17
C LEU A 23 12.34 -6.18 0.67
N ALA A 24 13.13 -5.23 1.15
CA ALA A 24 12.66 -3.90 1.52
C ALA A 24 13.34 -2.84 0.63
N LEU A 25 12.52 -1.94 0.07
CA LEU A 25 12.93 -0.79 -0.73
C LEU A 25 12.58 0.48 0.04
N ASP A 26 13.60 1.28 0.31
CA ASP A 26 13.53 2.63 0.87
C ASP A 26 14.13 3.68 -0.08
N GLY A 27 14.48 3.27 -1.31
CA GLY A 27 14.72 4.16 -2.44
C GLY A 27 13.42 4.53 -3.17
N SER A 28 13.40 4.46 -4.51
CA SER A 28 12.18 4.76 -5.29
C SER A 28 11.98 3.82 -6.47
N VAL A 29 10.75 3.75 -6.96
CA VAL A 29 10.39 3.03 -8.19
C VAL A 29 9.63 4.00 -9.10
N ASP A 30 10.03 4.10 -10.36
CA ASP A 30 9.34 4.86 -11.41
C ASP A 30 9.47 4.13 -12.75
N ILE A 31 8.72 3.03 -12.88
CA ILE A 31 8.77 2.14 -14.05
C ILE A 31 7.45 2.18 -14.81
N SER A 32 7.52 1.99 -16.13
CA SER A 32 6.31 1.81 -16.95
C SER A 32 5.78 0.38 -16.94
N GLY A 33 6.60 -0.57 -16.49
CA GLY A 33 6.28 -1.99 -16.47
C GLY A 33 5.78 -2.48 -15.12
N ASP A 34 5.74 -3.79 -14.98
CA ASP A 34 5.22 -4.50 -13.82
C ASP A 34 6.32 -4.80 -12.79
N PHE A 35 5.93 -4.88 -11.53
CA PHE A 35 6.77 -5.38 -10.44
C PHE A 35 6.14 -6.68 -9.92
N GLU A 36 6.90 -7.76 -9.86
CA GLU A 36 6.40 -9.06 -9.43
C GLU A 36 7.19 -9.60 -8.23
N LYS A 37 6.46 -10.10 -7.23
CA LYS A 37 7.04 -10.81 -6.09
C LYS A 37 6.37 -12.18 -5.92
N GLU A 38 7.19 -13.23 -5.95
CA GLU A 38 6.80 -14.59 -5.59
C GLU A 38 7.17 -14.88 -4.14
N THR A 39 6.19 -15.23 -3.30
CA THR A 39 6.35 -15.66 -1.90
C THR A 39 7.12 -14.67 -1.00
N GLY A 40 7.20 -14.95 0.30
CA GLY A 40 7.99 -14.13 1.23
C GLY A 40 7.43 -12.72 1.38
N THR A 41 8.29 -11.75 1.70
CA THR A 41 7.85 -10.39 2.05
C THR A 41 8.47 -9.33 1.13
N LEU A 42 7.64 -8.42 0.62
CA LEU A 42 8.04 -7.19 -0.06
C LEU A 42 7.60 -5.97 0.77
N ILE A 43 8.49 -4.99 0.94
CA ILE A 43 8.21 -3.77 1.70
C ILE A 43 8.59 -2.55 0.87
N PHE A 44 7.63 -1.66 0.66
CA PHE A 44 7.85 -0.30 0.16
C PHE A 44 7.68 0.67 1.32
N GLN A 45 8.69 1.49 1.57
CA GLN A 45 8.72 2.41 2.70
C GLN A 45 9.41 3.71 2.34
N GLY A 46 9.23 4.74 3.18
CA GLY A 46 10.11 5.90 3.18
C GLY A 46 11.50 5.57 3.69
N HIS A 47 12.37 6.58 3.65
CA HIS A 47 13.76 6.47 4.07
C HIS A 47 14.01 7.30 5.33
N PRO A 48 14.58 6.74 6.40
CA PRO A 48 14.92 7.53 7.57
C PRO A 48 15.98 8.58 7.21
N VAL A 49 15.79 9.83 7.61
CA VAL A 49 16.80 10.89 7.36
C VAL A 49 18.12 10.55 8.04
N LEU A 50 19.22 10.69 7.30
CA LEU A 50 20.56 10.44 7.82
C LEU A 50 21.06 11.61 8.66
N HIS A 51 21.58 11.30 9.85
CA HIS A 51 22.19 12.27 10.76
C HIS A 51 23.68 11.94 10.95
N ALA A 52 24.54 12.96 10.89
CA ALA A 52 25.98 12.76 11.05
C ALA A 52 26.34 12.05 12.37
N GLY A 53 27.11 10.97 12.28
CA GLY A 53 27.57 10.19 13.43
C GLY A 53 26.49 9.36 14.14
N LYS A 54 25.28 9.23 13.55
CA LYS A 54 24.18 8.43 14.10
C LYS A 54 23.75 7.35 13.13
N ARG A 55 23.31 6.22 13.66
CA ARG A 55 22.62 5.19 12.87
C ARG A 55 21.16 5.58 12.69
N PRO A 56 20.56 5.32 11.51
CA PRO A 56 19.13 5.46 11.33
C PRO A 56 18.38 4.53 12.28
N SER A 57 17.17 4.93 12.68
CA SER A 57 16.34 4.16 13.61
C SER A 57 14.88 4.18 13.21
N PRO A 58 14.14 3.05 13.32
CA PRO A 58 12.68 3.03 13.16
C PRO A 58 11.94 4.06 14.03
N SER A 59 12.51 4.40 15.20
CA SER A 59 11.92 5.34 16.16
C SER A 59 12.17 6.81 15.86
N GLN A 60 12.96 7.15 14.83
CA GLN A 60 13.19 8.56 14.48
C GLN A 60 11.93 9.20 13.89
N ASN A 61 11.79 10.50 14.06
CA ASN A 61 10.59 11.24 13.65
C ASN A 61 10.69 11.80 12.22
N ASP A 62 11.89 11.94 11.67
CA ASP A 62 12.15 12.53 10.37
C ASP A 62 12.47 11.48 9.31
N TRP A 63 11.59 11.39 8.31
CA TRP A 63 11.65 10.44 7.22
C TRP A 63 11.46 11.17 5.89
N GLU A 64 12.20 10.76 4.87
CA GLU A 64 12.03 11.20 3.50
C GLU A 64 10.90 10.41 2.85
N VAL A 65 10.01 11.12 2.15
CA VAL A 65 8.94 10.47 1.39
C VAL A 65 9.51 9.84 0.13
N ARG A 66 9.11 8.60 -0.14
CA ARG A 66 9.48 7.85 -1.34
C ARG A 66 8.29 7.57 -2.24
N GLN A 67 8.54 7.57 -3.55
CA GLN A 67 7.52 7.34 -4.59
C GLN A 67 7.76 5.98 -5.25
N PHE A 68 6.66 5.24 -5.44
CA PHE A 68 6.63 3.93 -6.07
C PHE A 68 5.58 3.94 -7.18
N ASN A 69 5.98 4.40 -8.37
CA ASN A 69 5.16 4.40 -9.57
C ASN A 69 5.50 3.17 -10.42
N LEU A 70 4.48 2.39 -10.75
CA LEU A 70 4.58 1.20 -11.58
C LEU A 70 3.24 0.93 -12.27
N ASN A 71 3.21 0.03 -13.24
CA ASN A 71 1.97 -0.38 -13.88
C ASN A 71 1.15 -1.29 -12.95
N VAL A 72 1.65 -2.51 -12.71
CA VAL A 72 1.02 -3.49 -11.80
C VAL A 72 2.05 -4.09 -10.84
N LEU A 73 1.71 -4.15 -9.56
CA LEU A 73 2.38 -4.97 -8.55
C LEU A 73 1.70 -6.33 -8.50
N LYS A 74 2.36 -7.37 -9.01
CA LYS A 74 1.90 -8.76 -8.98
C LYS A 74 2.46 -9.48 -7.76
N LEU A 75 1.58 -10.08 -6.97
CA LEU A 75 1.92 -10.83 -5.76
C LEU A 75 1.36 -12.25 -5.89
N ASP A 76 2.23 -13.24 -5.79
CA ASP A 76 1.85 -14.66 -5.79
C ASP A 76 2.36 -15.32 -4.49
N GLY A 77 1.43 -15.63 -3.59
CA GLY A 77 1.74 -16.21 -2.27
C GLY A 77 2.58 -15.29 -1.36
N ALA A 78 2.63 -13.99 -1.64
CA ALA A 78 3.54 -13.03 -0.99
C ALA A 78 2.82 -12.14 0.03
N GLU A 79 3.59 -11.61 0.97
CA GLU A 79 3.18 -10.54 1.90
C GLU A 79 3.75 -9.20 1.43
N PHE A 80 2.90 -8.21 1.22
CA PHE A 80 3.29 -6.86 0.81
C PHE A 80 2.94 -5.83 1.87
N HIS A 81 3.90 -4.96 2.18
CA HIS A 81 3.73 -3.84 3.10
C HIS A 81 4.00 -2.52 2.39
N LEU A 82 3.03 -1.60 2.46
CA LEU A 82 3.22 -0.19 2.12
C LEU A 82 3.30 0.64 3.40
N SER A 83 4.51 0.87 3.89
CA SER A 83 4.80 1.43 5.23
C SER A 83 4.95 2.95 5.21
N ARG A 84 5.20 3.59 6.36
CA ARG A 84 5.25 5.06 6.50
C ARG A 84 6.08 5.78 5.42
N ASN A 85 5.74 7.04 5.16
CA ASN A 85 6.45 7.94 4.24
C ASN A 85 6.60 7.36 2.81
N SER A 86 5.60 6.63 2.34
CA SER A 86 5.57 6.08 0.97
C SER A 86 4.30 6.48 0.23
N THR A 87 4.44 6.77 -1.05
CA THR A 87 3.33 6.93 -1.98
C THR A 87 3.49 5.91 -3.10
N MET A 88 2.49 5.07 -3.29
CA MET A 88 2.44 4.12 -4.39
C MET A 88 1.35 4.52 -5.38
N LYS A 89 1.70 4.53 -6.66
CA LYS A 89 0.77 4.67 -7.78
C LYS A 89 0.94 3.49 -8.72
N GLY A 90 -0.14 2.76 -8.94
CA GLY A 90 -0.15 1.52 -9.72
C GLY A 90 -1.16 0.55 -9.14
N ASP A 91 -1.53 -0.43 -9.95
CA ASP A 91 -2.50 -1.44 -9.53
C ASP A 91 -1.80 -2.55 -8.73
N ILE A 92 -2.56 -3.24 -7.88
CA ILE A 92 -2.10 -4.42 -7.13
C ILE A 92 -2.90 -5.62 -7.59
N HIS A 93 -2.21 -6.67 -8.04
CA HIS A 93 -2.79 -7.96 -8.35
C HIS A 93 -2.29 -8.96 -7.31
N ALA A 94 -3.16 -9.35 -6.37
CA ALA A 94 -2.84 -10.24 -5.27
C ALA A 94 -3.49 -11.61 -5.49
N ASN A 95 -2.67 -12.66 -5.60
CA ASN A 95 -3.09 -14.06 -5.64
C ASN A 95 -2.55 -14.78 -4.41
N ASN A 96 -3.43 -15.38 -3.61
CA ASN A 96 -3.05 -16.10 -2.38
C ASN A 96 -2.13 -15.29 -1.45
N SER A 97 -2.31 -13.97 -1.43
CA SER A 97 -1.35 -13.02 -0.88
C SER A 97 -1.94 -12.21 0.27
N VAL A 98 -1.07 -11.53 1.00
CA VAL A 98 -1.45 -10.59 2.07
C VAL A 98 -0.93 -9.21 1.72
N VAL A 99 -1.79 -8.21 1.74
CA VAL A 99 -1.44 -6.80 1.44
C VAL A 99 -1.80 -5.93 2.62
N ILE A 100 -0.84 -5.16 3.13
CA ILE A 100 -1.02 -4.26 4.27
C ILE A 100 -0.66 -2.83 3.86
N LEU A 101 -1.69 -2.03 3.61
CA LEU A 101 -1.57 -0.61 3.27
C LEU A 101 -1.53 0.21 4.55
N GLY A 102 -0.37 0.76 4.88
CA GLY A 102 -0.12 1.39 6.17
C GLY A 102 0.37 0.40 7.22
N SER A 103 1.38 -0.41 6.86
CA SER A 103 2.06 -1.26 7.83
C SER A 103 2.98 -0.44 8.74
N ASN A 104 3.14 -0.88 9.99
CA ASN A 104 4.17 -0.38 10.89
C ASN A 104 5.54 -1.04 10.65
N LYS A 105 5.61 -2.15 9.92
CA LYS A 105 6.86 -2.88 9.66
C LYS A 105 7.76 -2.07 8.73
N VAL A 106 8.96 -1.77 9.19
CA VAL A 106 9.99 -1.07 8.42
C VAL A 106 11.34 -1.74 8.62
N TYR A 107 12.28 -1.42 7.72
CA TYR A 107 13.68 -1.77 7.86
C TYR A 107 14.54 -0.51 7.82
N THR A 108 15.63 -0.53 8.58
CA THR A 108 16.70 0.47 8.52
C THR A 108 18.03 -0.22 8.25
N ASP A 109 18.99 0.48 7.68
CA ASP A 109 20.36 0.00 7.54
C ASP A 109 21.27 0.62 8.62
N ASN A 110 21.89 -0.20 9.46
CA ASN A 110 22.86 0.28 10.47
C ASN A 110 24.11 0.91 9.85
N ASN A 111 24.38 0.62 8.58
CA ASN A 111 25.51 1.12 7.81
C ASN A 111 25.11 2.18 6.78
N ASP A 112 23.88 2.69 6.85
CA ASP A 112 23.39 3.68 5.89
C ASP A 112 24.24 4.94 5.85
N GLY A 113 24.48 5.47 4.65
CA GLY A 113 25.35 6.62 4.42
C GLY A 113 26.85 6.38 4.64
N THR A 114 27.27 5.18 5.05
CA THR A 114 28.71 4.88 5.30
C THR A 114 29.44 4.31 4.09
N GLY A 115 28.73 3.80 3.09
CA GLY A 115 29.29 3.08 1.95
C GLY A 115 29.70 1.62 2.24
N ASN A 116 29.48 1.14 3.46
CA ASN A 116 29.68 -0.27 3.81
C ASN A 116 28.50 -1.13 3.32
N THR A 117 28.65 -2.45 3.46
CA THR A 117 27.58 -3.39 3.14
C THR A 117 26.36 -3.21 4.04
N ILE A 118 25.18 -3.39 3.46
CA ILE A 118 23.89 -3.29 4.15
C ILE A 118 23.86 -4.19 5.40
N GLU A 119 23.51 -3.61 6.53
CA GLU A 119 23.18 -4.28 7.79
C GLU A 119 21.72 -3.98 8.14
N SER A 120 20.80 -4.76 7.53
CA SER A 120 19.36 -4.57 7.67
C SER A 120 18.86 -4.92 9.07
N VAL A 121 18.12 -3.99 9.68
CA VAL A 121 17.46 -4.14 10.98
C VAL A 121 15.97 -3.96 10.80
N ALA A 122 15.18 -4.96 11.19
CA ALA A 122 13.73 -4.84 11.22
C ALA A 122 13.28 -3.98 12.41
N GLY A 123 12.22 -3.22 12.24
CA GLY A 123 11.58 -2.50 13.32
C GLY A 123 10.14 -2.11 13.03
N GLU A 124 9.55 -1.45 14.01
CA GLU A 124 8.19 -0.91 13.91
C GLU A 124 8.22 0.61 13.97
N SER A 125 7.48 1.24 13.08
CA SER A 125 7.37 2.69 12.98
C SER A 125 6.02 3.09 12.41
N THR A 126 5.28 3.89 13.16
CA THR A 126 3.97 4.41 12.75
C THR A 126 4.08 5.90 12.38
N PRO A 127 3.35 6.38 11.37
CA PRO A 127 3.28 7.80 11.04
C PRO A 127 2.78 8.66 12.22
N ASP A 128 3.46 9.77 12.50
CA ASP A 128 3.07 10.70 13.57
C ASP A 128 2.13 11.82 13.08
N ASN A 129 2.07 12.03 11.77
CA ASN A 129 1.35 13.14 11.14
C ASN A 129 0.97 12.81 9.69
N ASP A 130 0.07 13.60 9.10
CA ASP A 130 -0.57 13.28 7.81
C ASP A 130 0.37 13.17 6.60
N LYS A 131 1.53 13.84 6.62
CA LYS A 131 2.53 13.75 5.53
C LYS A 131 3.35 12.46 5.60
N ASP A 132 3.38 11.80 6.75
CA ASP A 132 4.09 10.55 6.98
C ASP A 132 3.19 9.32 6.69
N ILE A 133 1.87 9.55 6.55
CA ILE A 133 0.90 8.49 6.24
C ILE A 133 1.12 8.00 4.81
N SER A 134 1.28 6.68 4.66
CA SER A 134 1.41 6.08 3.34
C SER A 134 0.14 6.19 2.52
N THR A 135 0.30 6.28 1.20
CA THR A 135 -0.81 6.46 0.27
C THR A 135 -0.71 5.50 -0.89
N LEU A 136 -1.78 4.73 -1.15
CA LEU A 136 -1.95 4.00 -2.41
C LEU A 136 -2.95 4.73 -3.31
N SER A 137 -2.64 4.81 -4.60
CA SER A 137 -3.57 5.21 -5.66
C SER A 137 -3.53 4.20 -6.82
N GLY A 138 -4.64 3.49 -7.04
CA GLY A 138 -4.74 2.43 -8.05
C GLY A 138 -5.82 1.41 -7.72
N TYR A 139 -6.03 0.43 -8.60
CA TYR A 139 -6.95 -0.68 -8.36
C TYR A 139 -6.28 -1.79 -7.56
N ILE A 140 -7.07 -2.48 -6.74
CA ILE A 140 -6.67 -3.71 -6.07
C ILE A 140 -7.53 -4.85 -6.61
N TYR A 141 -6.89 -5.80 -7.28
CA TYR A 141 -7.48 -7.07 -7.71
C TYR A 141 -7.00 -8.15 -6.74
N SER A 142 -7.93 -8.74 -6.00
CA SER A 142 -7.68 -9.70 -4.93
C SER A 142 -8.32 -11.03 -5.26
N ASP A 143 -7.50 -12.08 -5.34
CA ASP A 143 -7.92 -13.47 -5.56
C ASP A 143 -7.42 -14.32 -4.38
N ASN A 144 -8.35 -14.87 -3.60
CA ASN A 144 -8.09 -15.64 -2.37
C ASN A 144 -7.03 -14.97 -1.46
N SER A 145 -7.13 -13.65 -1.34
CA SER A 145 -6.12 -12.81 -0.69
C SER A 145 -6.73 -11.99 0.45
N VAL A 146 -5.86 -11.48 1.34
CA VAL A 146 -6.26 -10.62 2.46
C VAL A 146 -5.67 -9.23 2.26
N ILE A 147 -6.54 -8.23 2.16
CA ILE A 147 -6.15 -6.83 1.99
C ILE A 147 -6.53 -6.05 3.25
N THR A 148 -5.56 -5.42 3.90
CA THR A 148 -5.75 -4.59 5.09
C THR A 148 -5.42 -3.14 4.77
N VAL A 149 -6.40 -2.24 4.97
CA VAL A 149 -6.29 -0.81 4.67
C VAL A 149 -6.29 -0.01 5.96
N ASN A 150 -5.10 0.35 6.43
CA ASN A 150 -4.90 1.18 7.62
C ASN A 150 -4.76 2.67 7.28
N ASN A 151 -4.12 2.96 6.14
CA ASN A 151 -3.75 4.33 5.74
C ASN A 151 -4.58 4.86 4.56
N LYS A 152 -4.06 5.83 3.80
CA LYS A 152 -4.77 6.49 2.71
C LYS A 152 -4.86 5.57 1.50
N PHE A 153 -6.07 5.36 1.01
CA PHE A 153 -6.35 4.60 -0.20
C PHE A 153 -7.30 5.38 -1.10
N ASN A 154 -6.96 5.48 -2.39
CA ASN A 154 -7.79 6.09 -3.42
C ASN A 154 -7.81 5.18 -4.66
N GLY A 155 -8.91 4.51 -4.92
CA GLY A 155 -9.00 3.67 -6.11
C GLY A 155 -10.24 2.78 -6.16
N GLY A 156 -10.10 1.62 -6.78
CA GLY A 156 -11.14 0.60 -6.87
C GLY A 156 -10.67 -0.74 -6.30
N ILE A 157 -11.61 -1.59 -5.88
CA ILE A 157 -11.34 -2.91 -5.32
C ILE A 157 -12.21 -3.94 -6.04
N PHE A 158 -11.56 -4.98 -6.58
CA PHE A 158 -12.18 -6.18 -7.11
C PHE A 158 -11.71 -7.36 -6.27
N ALA A 159 -12.64 -7.97 -5.52
CA ALA A 159 -12.32 -9.03 -4.57
C ALA A 159 -13.09 -10.30 -4.93
N ASP A 160 -12.33 -11.33 -5.34
CA ASP A 160 -12.83 -12.62 -5.80
C ASP A 160 -12.29 -13.77 -4.95
N ASN A 161 -12.93 -14.94 -5.08
CA ASN A 161 -12.47 -16.23 -4.55
C ASN A 161 -12.13 -16.19 -3.06
N LYS A 162 -13.11 -15.89 -2.20
CA LYS A 162 -12.93 -15.82 -0.73
C LYS A 162 -11.94 -14.76 -0.25
N SER A 163 -11.72 -13.71 -1.03
CA SER A 163 -10.92 -12.57 -0.61
C SER A 163 -11.53 -11.84 0.59
N ILE A 164 -10.67 -11.31 1.45
CA ILE A 164 -11.07 -10.55 2.64
C ILE A 164 -10.45 -9.16 2.58
N ILE A 165 -11.31 -8.15 2.59
CA ILE A 165 -10.91 -6.74 2.62
C ILE A 165 -11.24 -6.18 4.01
N ASN A 166 -10.23 -5.76 4.76
CA ASN A 166 -10.36 -5.17 6.09
C ASN A 166 -9.99 -3.69 6.04
N VAL A 167 -10.94 -2.81 6.38
CA VAL A 167 -10.70 -1.37 6.49
C VAL A 167 -10.57 -1.01 7.96
N HIS A 168 -9.39 -0.59 8.37
CA HIS A 168 -9.10 -0.07 9.71
C HIS A 168 -8.95 1.46 9.71
N GLY A 169 -8.48 2.01 8.60
CA GLY A 169 -8.23 3.44 8.43
C GLY A 169 -9.49 4.29 8.38
N LYS A 170 -9.30 5.60 8.52
CA LYS A 170 -10.36 6.61 8.35
C LYS A 170 -10.32 7.36 7.02
N ASN A 171 -9.25 7.14 6.24
CA ASN A 171 -8.92 7.87 5.02
C ASN A 171 -8.96 6.97 3.78
N SER A 172 -9.91 6.03 3.75
CA SER A 172 -10.11 5.12 2.61
C SER A 172 -11.25 5.63 1.72
N ILE A 173 -10.94 5.86 0.44
CA ILE A 173 -11.89 6.35 -0.56
C ILE A 173 -11.89 5.39 -1.76
N ILE A 174 -13.05 4.79 -2.03
CA ILE A 174 -13.33 4.11 -3.29
C ILE A 174 -13.86 5.16 -4.26
N ASN A 175 -13.01 5.60 -5.19
CA ASN A 175 -13.34 6.59 -6.21
C ASN A 175 -13.31 6.02 -7.63
N ALA A 176 -13.10 4.71 -7.76
CA ALA A 176 -13.18 3.97 -9.01
C ALA A 176 -14.09 2.73 -8.86
N GLY A 177 -14.53 2.17 -9.99
CA GLY A 177 -15.44 1.02 -10.02
C GLY A 177 -14.91 -0.12 -9.15
N SER A 178 -15.80 -0.75 -8.39
CA SER A 178 -15.44 -1.77 -7.40
C SER A 178 -16.52 -2.83 -7.28
N GLU A 179 -16.09 -4.07 -7.06
CA GLU A 179 -16.95 -5.23 -6.85
C GLU A 179 -16.38 -6.17 -5.79
N ILE A 180 -17.21 -6.59 -4.85
CA ILE A 180 -16.91 -7.67 -3.89
C ILE A 180 -17.76 -8.88 -4.27
N SER A 181 -17.12 -9.99 -4.63
CA SER A 181 -17.78 -11.22 -5.06
C SER A 181 -18.61 -11.85 -3.95
N LYS A 182 -19.56 -12.72 -4.33
CA LYS A 182 -20.50 -13.40 -3.42
C LYS A 182 -19.86 -14.22 -2.30
N ASP A 183 -18.64 -14.70 -2.52
CA ASP A 183 -17.88 -15.52 -1.59
C ASP A 183 -16.78 -14.73 -0.87
N SER A 184 -16.62 -13.45 -1.19
CA SER A 184 -15.67 -12.53 -0.57
C SER A 184 -16.34 -11.65 0.49
N LYS A 185 -15.51 -10.95 1.26
CA LYS A 185 -15.95 -10.16 2.40
C LYS A 185 -15.27 -8.80 2.45
N LEU A 186 -16.07 -7.77 2.74
CA LEU A 186 -15.61 -6.45 3.15
C LEU A 186 -15.98 -6.21 4.61
N SER A 187 -15.01 -5.88 5.44
CA SER A 187 -15.19 -5.60 6.87
C SER A 187 -14.61 -4.24 7.24
N LEU A 188 -15.47 -3.34 7.71
CA LEU A 188 -15.08 -2.07 8.32
C LEU A 188 -14.88 -2.30 9.81
N GLN A 189 -13.67 -2.12 10.30
CA GLN A 189 -13.29 -2.38 11.69
C GLN A 189 -13.71 -1.23 12.62
N ASN A 190 -13.60 -1.44 13.94
CA ASN A 190 -14.05 -0.46 14.93
C ASN A 190 -13.49 0.95 14.67
N GLY A 191 -14.37 1.94 14.56
CA GLY A 191 -13.99 3.35 14.35
C GLY A 191 -13.43 3.68 12.96
N SER A 192 -13.44 2.74 12.02
CA SER A 192 -12.97 2.94 10.64
C SER A 192 -13.93 3.79 9.81
N LYS A 193 -13.45 4.30 8.67
CA LYS A 193 -14.30 5.03 7.72
C LYS A 193 -13.94 4.70 6.28
N LEU A 194 -14.94 4.30 5.51
CA LEU A 194 -14.88 4.11 4.06
C LEU A 194 -15.87 5.04 3.37
N THR A 195 -15.42 5.76 2.35
CA THR A 195 -16.29 6.56 1.48
C THR A 195 -16.25 5.99 0.07
N THR A 196 -17.40 5.74 -0.55
CA THR A 196 -17.51 5.39 -1.96
C THR A 196 -18.09 6.58 -2.72
N GLU A 197 -17.45 7.00 -3.81
CA GLU A 197 -17.83 8.19 -4.58
C GLU A 197 -18.34 7.85 -6.00
N VAL A 198 -18.39 6.56 -6.32
CA VAL A 198 -18.78 6.00 -7.62
C VAL A 198 -19.52 4.67 -7.39
N ASN A 199 -19.86 3.97 -8.49
CA ASN A 199 -20.46 2.64 -8.42
C ASN A 199 -19.62 1.67 -7.56
N PHE A 200 -20.23 1.17 -6.50
CA PHE A 200 -19.71 0.13 -5.62
C PHE A 200 -20.73 -1.01 -5.53
N ILE A 201 -20.31 -2.22 -5.90
CA ILE A 201 -21.15 -3.42 -5.86
C ILE A 201 -20.57 -4.35 -4.78
N ASN A 202 -21.43 -4.83 -3.87
CA ASN A 202 -21.06 -5.90 -2.95
C ASN A 202 -22.10 -7.01 -3.05
N LEU A 203 -21.68 -8.15 -3.58
CA LEU A 203 -22.49 -9.37 -3.70
C LEU A 203 -22.25 -10.34 -2.54
N GLY A 204 -21.20 -10.11 -1.75
CA GLY A 204 -20.76 -10.95 -0.64
C GLY A 204 -21.17 -10.40 0.71
N ILE A 205 -20.28 -10.56 1.68
CA ILE A 205 -20.53 -10.11 3.06
C ILE A 205 -20.02 -8.68 3.23
N LEU A 206 -20.87 -7.82 3.81
CA LEU A 206 -20.48 -6.53 4.35
C LEU A 206 -20.64 -6.53 5.86
N GLU A 207 -19.54 -6.35 6.58
CA GLU A 207 -19.53 -6.14 8.02
C GLU A 207 -19.16 -4.70 8.35
N ILE A 208 -19.92 -4.09 9.25
CA ILE A 208 -19.65 -2.75 9.76
C ILE A 208 -19.52 -2.86 11.27
N GLY A 209 -18.29 -2.69 11.76
CA GLY A 209 -17.95 -2.76 13.16
C GLY A 209 -18.46 -1.55 13.95
N GLU A 210 -18.28 -1.62 15.26
CA GLU A 210 -18.67 -0.56 16.18
C GLU A 210 -18.06 0.79 15.77
N ASN A 211 -18.80 1.89 15.87
CA ASN A 211 -18.32 3.25 15.54
C ASN A 211 -17.76 3.43 14.12
N ALA A 212 -17.87 2.43 13.24
CA ALA A 212 -17.41 2.50 11.87
C ALA A 212 -18.42 3.27 11.01
N THR A 213 -17.93 3.88 9.93
CA THR A 213 -18.77 4.68 9.02
C THR A 213 -18.56 4.25 7.58
N LEU A 214 -19.63 3.84 6.91
CA LEU A 214 -19.69 3.66 5.46
C LEU A 214 -20.50 4.81 4.85
N ASN A 215 -19.87 5.62 4.00
CA ASN A 215 -20.55 6.66 3.22
C ASN A 215 -20.69 6.22 1.77
N LEU A 216 -21.92 6.10 1.28
CA LEU A 216 -22.21 5.82 -0.12
C LEU A 216 -22.66 7.12 -0.79
N GLN A 217 -21.88 7.62 -1.75
CA GLN A 217 -22.15 8.86 -2.47
C GLN A 217 -22.36 8.58 -3.96
N GLY A 218 -23.24 9.37 -4.59
CA GLY A 218 -23.34 9.40 -6.05
C GLY A 218 -22.12 10.07 -6.68
N TYR A 219 -22.02 9.97 -8.00
CA TYR A 219 -20.94 10.58 -8.77
C TYR A 219 -20.78 12.06 -8.45
N LYS A 220 -19.55 12.47 -8.14
CA LYS A 220 -19.19 13.89 -8.08
C LYS A 220 -19.45 14.53 -9.44
N VAL A 221 -20.36 15.51 -9.47
CA VAL A 221 -20.54 16.37 -10.63
C VAL A 221 -19.43 17.41 -10.62
N TRP A 222 -18.47 17.29 -11.55
CA TRP A 222 -17.52 18.38 -11.81
C TRP A 222 -18.30 19.51 -12.47
N GLY A 223 -18.53 20.60 -11.74
CA GLY A 223 -19.34 21.72 -12.20
C GLY A 223 -18.73 22.40 -13.43
N LEU A 224 -19.29 22.11 -14.61
CA LEU A 224 -19.27 23.06 -15.74
C LEU A 224 -20.20 24.22 -15.37
N HIS A 225 -19.71 25.18 -14.60
CA HIS A 225 -20.23 26.53 -14.70
C HIS A 225 -19.78 27.10 -16.05
N SER A 226 -20.47 26.71 -17.12
CA SER A 226 -20.49 27.53 -18.32
C SER A 226 -21.34 28.76 -18.01
N VAL A 227 -20.69 29.79 -17.48
CA VAL A 227 -21.22 31.15 -17.58
C VAL A 227 -21.06 31.52 -19.06
N TYR A 228 -22.13 31.35 -19.85
CA TYR A 228 -22.20 32.03 -21.13
C TYR A 228 -22.54 33.51 -20.88
N PRO A 229 -21.88 34.45 -21.59
CA PRO A 229 -21.96 35.89 -21.38
C PRO A 229 -23.33 36.50 -21.70
#